data_AF-A0A927VTQ1-F1
#
_entry.id   AF-A0A927VTQ1-F1
#
_cell.length_a   1.000
_cell.length_b   1.000
_cell.length_c   1.000
_cell.angle_alpha   90.00
_cell.angle_beta   90.00
_cell.angle_gamma   90.00
#
_symmetry.space_group_name_H-M   'P 1'
#
loop_
_entity.id
_entity.type
_entity.pdbx_description
1 polymer ?
#
loop_
_entity_poly.entity_id
_entity_poly.type
_entity_poly.pdbx_seq_one_letter_code
_entity_poly.pdbx_strand_id
1 'polypeptide(L)'
;MAKTGTFTTFKGTGYSAFCNGSHVAAVDVKDGKILRIRPFRYDWLYSNEHINPWKIEARGKVLPGPDKSSCGPFGITWKKSIYSKNRILYPIKRVDWDPHGERNPQNRGISGYERISWDEALDLIEYEIRRIIDTYGSWAIFAQGDGHGETKMVHGPHGCQFKLLELLGGATIQIRNADSWEGWFWGTKHFWG
;
A
#
# COMPACT_ATOMS: atom_id res chain seq x y z
N MET A 1 -16.97 -14.86 8.30
CA MET A 1 -17.14 -15.97 7.34
C MET A 1 -16.90 -15.44 5.92
N ALA A 2 -16.15 -16.15 5.09
CA ALA A 2 -15.99 -15.78 3.68
C ALA A 2 -17.33 -15.97 2.96
N LYS A 3 -17.80 -14.96 2.21
CA LYS A 3 -18.98 -15.10 1.36
C LYS A 3 -18.71 -16.22 0.33
N THR A 4 -19.52 -17.26 0.34
CA THR A 4 -19.49 -18.36 -0.63
C THR A 4 -20.34 -18.00 -1.85
N GLY A 5 -20.01 -18.53 -3.03
CA GLY A 5 -20.72 -18.25 -4.28
C GLY A 5 -20.14 -17.09 -5.10
N THR A 6 -20.94 -16.56 -6.04
CA THR A 6 -20.54 -15.48 -6.96
C THR A 6 -21.17 -14.16 -6.53
N PHE A 7 -20.34 -13.12 -6.34
CA PHE A 7 -20.81 -11.79 -5.95
C PHE A 7 -19.86 -10.69 -6.44
N THR A 8 -20.35 -9.45 -6.46
CA THR A 8 -19.52 -8.26 -6.70
C THR A 8 -19.28 -7.53 -5.38
N THR A 9 -18.04 -7.11 -5.13
CA THR A 9 -17.68 -6.17 -4.05
C THR A 9 -16.99 -4.94 -4.63
N PHE A 10 -17.10 -3.80 -3.95
CA PHE A 10 -16.41 -2.57 -4.35
C PHE A 10 -15.16 -2.35 -3.52
N LYS A 11 -14.04 -2.06 -4.19
CA LYS A 11 -12.73 -1.83 -3.57
C LYS A 11 -11.99 -0.73 -4.33
N GLY A 12 -11.26 0.12 -3.62
CA GLY A 12 -10.26 0.99 -4.26
C GLY A 12 -9.14 0.14 -4.84
N THR A 13 -8.63 0.50 -6.01
CA THR A 13 -7.52 -0.25 -6.64
C THR A 13 -6.17 0.01 -5.96
N GLY A 14 -6.09 1.03 -5.09
CA GLY A 14 -5.03 1.27 -4.10
C GLY A 14 -3.61 1.41 -4.65
N TYR A 15 -3.40 1.63 -5.94
CA TYR A 15 -2.06 1.67 -6.52
C TYR A 15 -1.52 3.10 -6.57
N SER A 16 -0.42 3.36 -5.86
CA SER A 16 0.40 4.58 -5.97
C SER A 16 -0.30 5.89 -5.56
N ALA A 17 -1.26 5.84 -4.63
CA ALA A 17 -1.86 7.06 -4.06
C ALA A 17 -1.67 7.11 -2.54
N PHE A 18 -1.61 8.32 -1.98
CA PHE A 18 -1.64 8.55 -0.53
C PHE A 18 -2.97 9.16 -0.12
N CYS A 19 -3.42 8.82 1.09
CA CYS A 19 -4.60 9.37 1.77
C CYS A 19 -5.96 9.12 1.11
N ASN A 20 -6.06 9.12 -0.22
CA ASN A 20 -7.28 8.78 -0.95
C ASN A 20 -7.00 7.63 -1.91
N GLY A 21 -7.76 6.54 -1.78
CA GLY A 21 -7.60 5.39 -2.66
C GLY A 21 -7.71 5.81 -4.12
N SER A 22 -6.98 5.14 -5.01
CA SER A 22 -7.23 5.26 -6.46
C SER A 22 -8.68 4.86 -6.79
N HIS A 23 -9.07 4.98 -8.06
CA HIS A 23 -10.44 4.70 -8.52
C HIS A 23 -11.05 3.45 -7.91
N VAL A 24 -12.27 3.60 -7.39
CA VAL A 24 -13.14 2.51 -6.95
C VAL A 24 -13.39 1.57 -8.13
N ALA A 25 -13.22 0.28 -7.91
CA ALA A 25 -13.49 -0.77 -8.88
C ALA A 25 -14.55 -1.73 -8.36
N ALA A 26 -15.30 -2.31 -9.29
CA ALA A 26 -16.10 -3.50 -9.04
C ALA A 26 -15.20 -4.74 -9.15
N VAL A 27 -15.18 -5.56 -8.11
CA VAL A 27 -14.42 -6.80 -8.03
C VAL A 27 -15.41 -7.95 -8.00
N ASP A 28 -15.46 -8.70 -9.09
CA ASP A 28 -16.31 -9.89 -9.18
C ASP A 28 -15.54 -11.06 -8.57
N VAL A 29 -16.14 -11.73 -7.60
CA VAL A 29 -15.58 -12.83 -6.82
C VAL A 29 -16.43 -14.08 -7.07
N LYS A 30 -15.78 -15.23 -7.26
CA LYS A 30 -16.43 -16.53 -7.32
C LYS A 30 -15.62 -17.51 -6.47
N ASP A 31 -16.31 -18.18 -5.55
CA ASP A 31 -15.74 -19.23 -4.70
C ASP A 31 -14.48 -18.73 -3.96
N GLY A 32 -14.57 -17.51 -3.40
CA GLY A 32 -13.48 -16.87 -2.66
C GLY A 32 -12.31 -16.35 -3.53
N LYS A 33 -12.38 -16.48 -4.85
CA LYS A 33 -11.33 -16.02 -5.78
C LYS A 33 -11.79 -14.84 -6.63
N ILE A 34 -10.90 -13.89 -6.85
CA ILE A 34 -11.17 -12.76 -7.73
C ILE A 34 -11.26 -13.29 -9.17
N LEU A 35 -12.41 -13.10 -9.83
CA LEU A 35 -12.59 -13.40 -11.24
C LEU A 35 -12.02 -12.28 -12.11
N ARG A 36 -12.47 -11.03 -11.86
CA ARG A 36 -12.05 -9.83 -12.60
C ARG A 36 -12.21 -8.56 -11.77
N ILE A 37 -11.47 -7.54 -12.16
CA ILE A 37 -11.57 -6.17 -11.64
C ILE A 37 -11.98 -5.27 -12.81
N ARG A 38 -13.04 -4.48 -12.63
CA ARG A 38 -13.60 -3.62 -13.68
C ARG A 38 -13.98 -2.25 -13.13
N PRO A 39 -14.14 -1.24 -13.99
CA PRO A 39 -14.74 0.04 -13.61
C PRO A 39 -16.03 -0.13 -12.82
N PHE A 40 -16.17 0.68 -11.77
CA PHE A 40 -17.41 0.80 -11.01
C PHE A 40 -18.37 1.70 -11.79
N ARG A 41 -19.56 1.21 -12.13
CA ARG A 41 -20.61 2.06 -12.68
C ARG A 41 -21.34 2.77 -11.55
N TYR A 42 -21.52 4.08 -11.66
CA TYR A 42 -22.15 4.87 -10.60
C TYR A 42 -23.63 4.53 -10.43
N ASP A 43 -24.28 4.08 -11.50
CA ASP A 43 -25.68 3.66 -11.51
C ASP A 43 -25.94 2.26 -10.94
N TRP A 44 -24.96 1.66 -10.25
CA TRP A 44 -25.09 0.32 -9.68
C TRP A 44 -26.22 0.20 -8.65
N LEU A 45 -26.44 1.27 -7.85
CA LEU A 45 -27.44 1.28 -6.77
C LEU A 45 -28.52 2.34 -6.99
N TYR A 46 -28.15 3.50 -7.54
CA TYR A 46 -29.05 4.63 -7.74
C TYR A 46 -29.17 4.92 -9.24
N SER A 47 -30.33 5.40 -9.69
CA SER A 47 -30.48 5.80 -11.09
C SER A 47 -29.56 6.98 -11.42
N ASN A 48 -29.18 7.12 -12.69
CA ASN A 48 -28.37 8.26 -13.12
C ASN A 48 -29.09 9.60 -12.93
N GLU A 49 -30.43 9.59 -12.98
CA GLU A 49 -31.26 10.76 -12.66
C GLU A 49 -31.15 11.14 -11.17
N HIS A 50 -31.15 10.15 -10.27
CA HIS A 50 -30.95 10.39 -8.83
C HIS A 50 -29.54 10.93 -8.54
N ILE A 51 -28.52 10.39 -9.21
CA ILE A 51 -27.13 10.83 -9.07
C ILE A 51 -26.93 12.25 -9.63
N ASN A 52 -27.69 12.61 -10.66
CA ASN A 52 -27.66 13.89 -11.36
C ASN A 52 -26.21 14.36 -11.67
N PRO A 53 -25.46 13.62 -12.51
CA PRO A 53 -24.08 13.97 -12.82
C PRO A 53 -24.02 15.34 -13.48
N TRP A 54 -22.95 16.08 -13.20
CA TRP A 54 -22.70 17.37 -13.82
C TRP A 54 -22.63 17.24 -15.35
N LYS A 55 -22.90 18.35 -16.04
CA LYS A 55 -22.76 18.50 -17.49
C LYS A 55 -22.08 19.82 -17.79
N ILE A 56 -21.28 19.87 -18.86
CA ILE A 56 -20.64 21.09 -19.34
C ILE A 56 -21.22 21.42 -20.72
N GLU A 57 -21.77 22.62 -20.87
CA GLU A 57 -22.27 23.12 -22.15
C GLU A 57 -21.25 24.12 -22.72
N ALA A 58 -20.69 23.81 -23.90
CA ALA A 58 -19.67 24.63 -24.52
C ALA A 58 -19.72 24.51 -26.05
N ARG A 59 -19.66 25.65 -26.75
CA ARG A 59 -19.59 25.71 -28.24
C ARG A 59 -20.73 24.93 -28.92
N GLY A 60 -21.95 25.03 -28.38
CA GLY A 60 -23.13 24.31 -28.89
C GLY A 60 -23.11 22.80 -28.65
N LYS A 61 -22.21 22.28 -27.80
CA LYS A 61 -22.14 20.87 -27.41
C LYS A 61 -22.38 20.68 -25.92
N VAL A 62 -22.92 19.52 -25.56
CA VAL A 62 -23.08 19.08 -24.16
C VAL A 62 -22.09 17.94 -23.89
N LEU A 63 -21.21 18.13 -22.92
CA LEU A 63 -20.27 17.13 -22.43
C LEU A 63 -20.83 16.54 -21.13
N PRO A 64 -21.27 15.27 -21.13
CA PRO A 64 -21.80 14.65 -19.92
C PRO A 64 -20.67 14.29 -18.95
N GLY A 65 -20.98 14.31 -17.66
CA GLY A 65 -20.13 13.72 -16.64
C GLY A 65 -19.99 12.19 -16.84
N PRO A 66 -18.94 11.59 -16.27
CA PRO A 66 -18.69 10.15 -16.40
C PRO A 66 -19.78 9.32 -15.70
N ASP A 67 -20.14 8.18 -16.30
CA ASP A 67 -21.10 7.20 -15.75
C ASP A 67 -20.44 6.08 -14.93
N LYS A 68 -19.10 6.08 -14.89
CA LYS A 68 -18.27 5.06 -14.23
C LYS A 68 -16.94 5.62 -13.78
N SER A 69 -16.23 4.84 -12.95
CA SER A 69 -14.86 5.14 -12.52
C SER A 69 -13.82 4.87 -13.63
N SER A 70 -12.70 5.59 -13.56
CA SER A 70 -11.61 5.50 -14.54
C SER A 70 -10.46 4.63 -14.05
N CYS A 71 -10.70 3.34 -13.80
CA CYS A 71 -9.63 2.44 -13.37
C CYS A 71 -8.54 2.32 -14.45
N GLY A 72 -7.32 2.75 -14.14
CA GLY A 72 -6.16 2.60 -15.03
C GLY A 72 -5.74 1.13 -15.25
N PRO A 73 -4.86 0.86 -16.23
CA PRO A 73 -4.46 -0.50 -16.61
C PRO A 73 -3.93 -1.34 -15.44
N PHE A 74 -3.12 -0.76 -14.56
CA PHE A 74 -2.60 -1.44 -13.37
C PHE A 74 -3.70 -1.82 -12.38
N GLY A 75 -4.72 -0.95 -12.21
CA GLY A 75 -5.83 -1.20 -11.30
C GLY A 75 -6.71 -2.36 -11.74
N ILE A 76 -7.04 -2.45 -13.04
CA ILE A 76 -7.85 -3.56 -13.58
C ILE A 76 -7.07 -4.88 -13.68
N THR A 77 -5.74 -4.83 -13.75
CA THR A 77 -4.87 -6.02 -13.81
C THR A 77 -4.30 -6.44 -12.46
N TRP A 78 -4.65 -5.75 -11.37
CA TRP A 78 -4.10 -5.96 -10.01
C TRP A 78 -4.24 -7.40 -9.49
N LYS A 79 -5.22 -8.15 -9.99
CA LYS A 79 -5.37 -9.60 -9.76
C LYS A 79 -4.07 -10.37 -10.02
N LYS A 80 -3.26 -9.98 -11.01
CA LYS A 80 -1.98 -10.62 -11.33
C LYS A 80 -0.94 -10.43 -10.22
N SER A 81 -0.93 -9.26 -9.56
CA SER A 81 -0.06 -8.99 -8.42
C SER A 81 -0.51 -9.79 -7.19
N ILE A 82 -1.83 -9.85 -6.94
CA ILE A 82 -2.40 -10.59 -5.80
C ILE A 82 -2.05 -12.08 -5.87
N TYR A 83 -2.19 -12.70 -7.05
CA TYR A 83 -1.92 -14.13 -7.28
C TYR A 83 -0.56 -14.39 -7.94
N SER A 84 0.38 -13.45 -7.83
CA SER A 84 1.73 -13.63 -8.38
C SER A 84 2.42 -14.82 -7.74
N LYS A 85 3.18 -15.59 -8.52
CA LYS A 85 4.07 -16.64 -8.00
C LYS A 85 5.16 -16.07 -7.08
N ASN A 86 5.47 -14.78 -7.21
CA ASN A 86 6.46 -14.07 -6.41
C ASN A 86 5.86 -13.43 -5.14
N ARG A 87 4.59 -13.72 -4.83
CA ARG A 87 3.95 -13.19 -3.62
C ARG A 87 4.57 -13.84 -2.38
N ILE A 88 5.05 -13.02 -1.44
CA ILE A 88 5.47 -13.48 -0.12
C ILE A 88 4.21 -13.87 0.66
N LEU A 89 4.08 -15.16 0.98
CA LEU A 89 2.90 -15.77 1.63
C LEU A 89 3.07 -15.96 3.14
N TYR A 90 4.31 -15.97 3.61
CA TYR A 90 4.67 -16.23 5.01
C TYR A 90 5.93 -15.44 5.36
N PRO A 91 6.15 -15.16 6.66
CA PRO A 91 7.43 -14.68 7.14
C PRO A 91 8.56 -15.62 6.72
N ILE A 92 9.69 -15.03 6.35
CA ILE A 92 10.89 -15.74 5.94
C ILE A 92 12.09 -15.16 6.66
N LYS A 93 13.03 -16.03 7.06
CA LYS A 93 14.28 -15.68 7.72
C LYS A 93 15.43 -16.19 6.88
N ARG A 94 16.53 -15.43 6.83
CA ARG A 94 17.73 -15.87 6.11
C ARG A 94 18.38 -17.01 6.90
N VAL A 95 18.73 -18.11 6.23
CA VAL A 95 19.14 -19.38 6.87
C VAL A 95 20.40 -19.29 7.73
N ASP A 96 21.26 -18.30 7.48
CA ASP A 96 22.55 -18.09 8.13
C ASP A 96 22.58 -16.80 8.96
N TRP A 97 21.41 -16.30 9.37
CA TRP A 97 21.29 -15.17 10.29
C TRP A 97 20.86 -15.65 11.67
N ASP A 98 21.79 -15.58 12.63
CA ASP A 98 21.53 -15.85 14.04
C ASP A 98 21.75 -14.57 14.88
N PRO A 99 20.72 -14.01 15.54
CA PRO A 99 20.90 -12.82 16.39
C PRO A 99 21.73 -13.08 17.65
N HIS A 100 21.86 -14.34 18.09
CA HIS A 100 22.65 -14.75 19.26
C HIS A 100 24.01 -15.36 18.90
N GLY A 101 24.33 -15.43 17.61
CA GLY A 101 25.56 -16.00 17.08
C GLY A 101 26.04 -15.24 15.85
N GLU A 102 26.38 -15.99 14.80
CA GLU A 102 26.89 -15.42 13.56
C GLU A 102 25.76 -14.80 12.72
N ARG A 103 25.82 -13.48 12.55
CA ARG A 103 24.82 -12.71 11.78
C ARG A 103 25.11 -12.69 10.27
N ASN A 104 26.31 -13.08 9.86
CA ASN A 104 26.77 -13.15 8.45
C ASN A 104 26.29 -12.01 7.52
N PRO A 105 26.54 -10.71 7.80
CA PRO A 105 26.06 -9.61 6.94
C PRO A 105 26.55 -9.68 5.49
N GLN A 106 27.75 -10.23 5.27
CA GLN A 106 28.37 -10.43 3.96
C GLN A 106 27.58 -11.36 3.02
N ASN A 107 26.72 -12.20 3.57
CA ASN A 107 25.92 -13.16 2.81
C ASN A 107 24.52 -12.61 2.42
N ARG A 108 24.21 -11.34 2.74
CA ARG A 108 22.95 -10.70 2.32
C ARG A 108 22.88 -10.62 0.80
N GLY A 109 21.81 -11.17 0.22
CA GLY A 109 21.63 -11.29 -1.23
C GLY A 109 22.26 -12.56 -1.85
N ILE A 110 22.88 -13.42 -1.04
CA ILE A 110 23.52 -14.66 -1.47
C ILE A 110 22.83 -15.87 -0.82
N SER A 111 22.72 -15.88 0.52
CA SER A 111 22.11 -16.98 1.26
C SER A 111 20.61 -17.10 1.04
N GLY A 112 20.11 -18.33 1.12
CA GLY A 112 18.69 -18.64 1.01
C GLY A 112 17.86 -18.22 2.23
N TYR A 113 16.57 -18.54 2.17
CA TYR A 113 15.61 -18.24 3.22
C TYR A 113 14.84 -19.49 3.63
N GLU A 114 14.54 -19.58 4.91
CA GLU A 114 13.61 -20.54 5.48
C GLU A 114 12.31 -19.85 5.87
N ARG A 115 11.22 -20.62 5.87
CA ARG A 115 9.93 -20.16 6.38
C ARG A 115 9.96 -20.21 7.90
N ILE A 116 9.50 -19.13 8.53
CA ILE A 116 9.30 -19.06 9.98
C ILE A 116 7.84 -18.74 10.32
N SER A 117 7.47 -18.88 11.60
CA SER A 117 6.15 -18.48 12.08
C SER A 117 6.03 -16.95 12.21
N TRP A 118 4.80 -16.44 12.33
CA TRP A 118 4.59 -15.02 12.64
C TRP A 118 5.06 -14.67 14.05
N ASP A 119 4.89 -15.58 15.02
CA ASP A 119 5.33 -15.38 16.40
C ASP A 119 6.86 -15.29 16.44
N GLU A 120 7.57 -16.23 15.81
CA GLU A 120 9.04 -16.18 15.72
C GLU A 120 9.53 -14.90 15.01
N ALA A 121 8.87 -14.49 13.93
CA ALA A 121 9.24 -13.25 13.24
C ALA A 121 9.06 -12.02 14.13
N LEU A 122 7.98 -11.97 14.91
CA LEU A 122 7.69 -10.88 15.83
C LEU A 122 8.68 -10.87 16.99
N ASP A 123 8.96 -12.02 17.60
CA ASP A 123 9.90 -12.15 18.72
C ASP A 123 11.31 -11.69 18.30
N LEU A 124 11.77 -12.08 17.10
CA LEU A 124 13.07 -11.68 16.56
C LEU A 124 13.16 -10.17 16.32
N ILE A 125 12.08 -9.57 15.76
CA ILE A 125 12.02 -8.12 15.51
C ILE A 125 11.96 -7.35 16.83
N GLU A 126 11.11 -7.78 17.76
CA GLU A 126 10.97 -7.16 19.07
C GLU A 126 12.30 -7.20 19.85
N TYR A 127 12.91 -8.38 19.93
CA TYR A 127 14.20 -8.58 20.59
C TYR A 127 15.26 -7.62 20.06
N GLU A 128 15.42 -7.54 18.72
CA GLU A 128 16.42 -6.66 18.12
C GLU A 128 16.11 -5.18 18.34
N ILE A 129 14.84 -4.76 18.24
CA ILE A 129 14.43 -3.38 18.51
C ILE A 129 14.78 -3.01 19.95
N ARG A 130 14.40 -3.84 20.94
CA ARG A 130 14.72 -3.60 22.36
C ARG A 130 16.21 -3.56 22.59
N ARG A 131 16.96 -4.56 22.10
CA ARG A 131 18.41 -4.62 22.25
C ARG A 131 19.10 -3.36 21.72
N ILE A 132 18.67 -2.86 20.55
CA ILE A 132 19.23 -1.63 19.96
C ILE A 132 18.90 -0.41 20.82
N ILE A 133 17.64 -0.28 21.26
CA ILE A 133 17.21 0.82 22.13
C ILE A 133 18.01 0.82 23.43
N ASP A 134 18.13 -0.33 24.10
CA ASP A 134 18.79 -0.45 25.40
C ASP A 134 20.31 -0.19 25.31
N THR A 135 20.94 -0.57 24.18
CA THR A 135 22.40 -0.47 24.02
C THR A 135 22.85 0.87 23.42
N TYR A 136 22.09 1.40 22.45
CA TYR A 136 22.51 2.54 21.61
C TYR A 136 21.51 3.70 21.59
N GLY A 137 20.35 3.54 22.20
CA GLY A 137 19.24 4.48 22.11
C GLY A 137 18.39 4.29 20.85
N SER A 138 17.16 4.79 20.92
CA SER A 138 16.13 4.67 19.87
C SER A 138 16.54 5.22 18.52
N TRP A 139 17.32 6.32 18.50
CA TRP A 139 17.82 6.96 17.27
C TRP A 139 18.81 6.10 16.47
N ALA A 140 19.35 5.01 17.04
CA ALA A 140 20.16 4.05 16.30
C ALA A 140 19.34 3.16 15.33
N ILE A 141 18.01 3.16 15.47
CA ILE A 141 17.11 2.50 14.53
C ILE A 141 16.90 3.41 13.33
N PHE A 142 17.25 2.93 12.14
CA PHE A 142 16.95 3.60 10.88
C PHE A 142 15.62 3.11 10.31
N ALA A 143 14.69 4.03 10.06
CA ALA A 143 13.38 3.74 9.52
C ALA A 143 13.22 4.37 8.13
N GLN A 144 13.03 3.51 7.13
CA GLN A 144 12.82 3.92 5.74
C GLN A 144 11.39 3.62 5.30
N GLY A 145 10.67 4.64 4.83
CA GLY A 145 9.37 4.50 4.17
C GLY A 145 9.47 5.03 2.74
N ASP A 146 8.82 4.36 1.78
CA ASP A 146 8.79 4.89 0.41
C ASP A 146 7.83 6.09 0.29
N GLY A 147 7.68 6.71 -0.89
CA GLY A 147 6.61 7.64 -1.21
C GLY A 147 5.47 7.00 -1.99
N HIS A 148 5.56 5.75 -2.43
CA HIS A 148 4.42 5.07 -3.05
C HIS A 148 4.18 3.69 -2.44
N GLY A 149 2.92 3.28 -2.42
CA GLY A 149 2.54 2.00 -1.85
C GLY A 149 1.07 1.67 -2.08
N GLU A 150 0.61 0.59 -1.43
CA GLU A 150 -0.80 0.24 -1.40
C GLU A 150 -1.57 1.26 -0.54
N THR A 151 -2.41 2.08 -1.18
CA THR A 151 -3.12 3.17 -0.52
C THR A 151 -4.09 2.66 0.55
N LYS A 152 -3.87 3.07 1.79
CA LYS A 152 -4.75 2.78 2.92
C LYS A 152 -4.78 3.98 3.86
N MET A 153 -5.97 4.35 4.33
CA MET A 153 -6.13 5.43 5.32
C MET A 153 -5.65 4.98 6.71
N VAL A 154 -6.01 3.76 7.12
CA VAL A 154 -5.69 3.24 8.46
C VAL A 154 -4.33 2.55 8.49
N HIS A 155 -4.05 1.70 7.49
CA HIS A 155 -2.81 0.91 7.39
C HIS A 155 -1.89 1.47 6.30
N GLY A 156 -1.71 2.79 6.29
CA GLY A 156 -0.87 3.45 5.29
C GLY A 156 0.56 2.92 5.35
N PRO A 157 1.15 2.47 4.24
CA PRO A 157 2.50 1.89 4.22
C PRO A 157 3.58 2.87 4.67
N HIS A 158 3.25 4.17 4.70
CA HIS A 158 4.12 5.29 5.01
C HIS A 158 4.07 5.76 6.47
N GLY A 159 3.17 5.21 7.29
CA GLY A 159 2.91 5.76 8.62
C GLY A 159 3.00 4.74 9.75
N CYS A 160 2.59 3.48 9.51
CA CYS A 160 2.41 2.52 10.60
C CYS A 160 3.71 2.21 11.34
N GLN A 161 4.82 2.00 10.61
CA GLN A 161 6.11 1.73 11.24
C GLN A 161 6.66 2.95 11.99
N PHE A 162 6.47 4.17 11.46
CA PHE A 162 6.93 5.40 12.12
C PHE A 162 6.13 5.66 13.39
N LYS A 163 4.82 5.40 13.39
CA LYS A 163 4.00 5.53 14.59
C LYS A 163 4.44 4.58 15.70
N LEU A 164 4.76 3.32 15.34
CA LEU A 164 5.31 2.37 16.29
C LEU A 164 6.63 2.88 16.88
N LEU A 165 7.58 3.28 16.04
CA LEU A 165 8.90 3.73 16.49
C LEU A 165 8.84 5.02 17.32
N GLU A 166 7.94 5.94 16.99
CA GLU A 166 7.68 7.14 17.79
C GLU A 166 7.23 6.78 19.21
N LEU A 167 6.33 5.80 19.35
CA LEU A 167 5.88 5.31 20.66
C LEU A 167 7.00 4.60 21.44
N LEU A 168 8.05 4.12 20.75
CA LEU A 168 9.22 3.48 21.35
C LEU A 168 10.37 4.46 21.64
N GLY A 169 10.13 5.77 21.52
CA GLY A 169 11.11 6.82 21.84
C GLY A 169 11.81 7.43 20.62
N GLY A 170 11.27 7.24 19.41
CA GLY A 170 11.77 7.84 18.17
C GLY A 170 12.65 6.89 17.35
N ALA A 171 13.12 7.37 16.19
CA ALA A 171 14.03 6.67 15.30
C ALA A 171 14.70 7.66 14.33
N THR A 172 15.84 7.31 13.75
CA THR A 172 16.38 8.06 12.61
C THR A 172 15.51 7.77 11.38
N ILE A 173 14.83 8.79 10.87
CA ILE A 173 13.89 8.64 9.74
C ILE A 173 14.58 9.13 8.46
N GLN A 174 14.35 8.40 7.35
CA GLN A 174 14.75 8.88 6.03
C GLN A 174 14.04 10.21 5.71
N ILE A 175 14.81 11.28 5.50
CA ILE A 175 14.31 12.52 4.88
C ILE A 175 14.34 12.33 3.37
N ARG A 176 13.19 12.43 2.71
CA ARG A 176 13.07 12.35 1.25
C ARG A 176 12.90 13.74 0.64
N ASN A 177 13.48 13.92 -0.54
CA ASN A 177 13.13 15.03 -1.42
C ASN A 177 11.79 14.74 -2.10
N ALA A 178 11.09 15.79 -2.51
CA ALA A 178 9.77 15.70 -3.12
C ALA A 178 9.72 14.83 -4.39
N ASP A 179 9.07 13.67 -4.32
CA ASP A 179 8.90 12.72 -5.41
C ASP A 179 7.48 12.80 -6.01
N SER A 180 7.35 13.63 -7.06
CA SER A 180 6.10 13.90 -7.77
C SER A 180 5.12 14.83 -7.03
N TRP A 181 4.24 14.32 -6.16
CA TRP A 181 3.11 15.09 -5.59
C TRP A 181 3.58 16.23 -4.68
N GLU A 182 4.58 15.94 -3.85
CA GLU A 182 5.28 16.88 -3.00
C GLU A 182 5.93 17.99 -3.85
N GLY A 183 6.31 17.69 -5.11
CA GLY A 183 6.94 18.66 -6.00
C GLY A 183 6.04 19.84 -6.32
N TRP A 184 4.71 19.63 -6.35
CA TRP A 184 3.77 20.74 -6.48
C TRP A 184 3.76 21.61 -5.21
N PHE A 185 3.71 21.01 -4.02
CA PHE A 185 3.70 21.74 -2.75
C PHE A 185 5.03 22.47 -2.45
N TRP A 186 6.16 21.86 -2.76
CA TRP A 186 7.49 22.44 -2.55
C TRP A 186 7.91 23.35 -3.70
N GLY A 187 7.61 22.98 -4.95
CA GLY A 187 7.88 23.80 -6.12
C GLY A 187 7.14 25.14 -6.06
N THR A 188 5.83 25.16 -5.80
CA THR A 188 5.09 26.44 -5.68
C THR A 188 5.53 27.30 -4.49
N LYS A 189 6.11 26.72 -3.44
CA LYS A 189 6.71 27.49 -2.33
C LYS A 189 8.07 28.12 -2.68
N HIS A 190 8.77 27.59 -3.68
CA HIS A 190 10.09 28.08 -4.10
C HIS A 190 10.07 28.89 -5.41
N PHE A 191 8.94 28.95 -6.12
CA PHE A 191 8.69 29.93 -7.18
C PHE A 191 7.86 31.09 -6.61
N TRP A 192 8.54 32.16 -6.19
CA TRP A 192 7.98 33.50 -6.28
C TRP A 192 8.22 34.03 -7.70
N GLY A 193 7.28 34.83 -8.20
CA GLY A 193 7.39 35.47 -9.52
C GLY A 193 8.65 36.28 -9.71
#